data_AF-A0A931DMP2-F1
#
_entry.id   AF-A0A931DMP2-F1
#
_cell.length_a   1.000
_cell.length_b   1.000
_cell.length_c   1.000
_cell.angle_alpha   90.00
_cell.angle_beta   90.00
_cell.angle_gamma   90.00
#
_symmetry.space_group_name_H-M   'P 1'
#
loop_
_entity.id
_entity.type
_entity.pdbx_description
1 polymer ?
#
loop_
_entity_poly.entity_id
_entity_poly.type
_entity_poly.pdbx_seq_one_letter_code
_entity_poly.pdbx_strand_id
1 'polypeptide(L)'
;MMALMDAGQSRDAVEMPLAPHRGDHIPARHPACWIHLAGGWRRGWIQHWLVGTSGWLAWVQYEDPDGRPWPRFGMFAYDEEAVRPREEGQGPPD
;
A
#
# COMPACT_ATOMS: atom_id res chain seq x y z
N MET A 1 -22.91 -5.94 -29.39
CA MET A 1 -21.49 -6.04 -29.02
C MET A 1 -21.41 -5.62 -27.56
N MET A 2 -21.51 -6.56 -26.63
CA MET A 2 -21.53 -6.31 -25.19
C MET A 2 -20.11 -6.01 -24.70
N ALA A 3 -19.99 -5.04 -23.80
CA ALA A 3 -18.75 -4.62 -23.17
C ALA A 3 -18.04 -5.81 -22.52
N LEU A 4 -16.77 -6.03 -22.88
CA LEU A 4 -15.85 -6.82 -22.10
C LEU A 4 -15.72 -6.13 -20.74
N MET A 5 -16.15 -6.83 -19.70
CA MET A 5 -15.88 -6.50 -18.31
C MET A 5 -14.36 -6.39 -18.17
N ASP A 6 -13.85 -5.21 -17.82
CA ASP A 6 -12.46 -5.04 -17.35
C ASP A 6 -12.37 -5.66 -15.95
N ALA A 7 -12.39 -6.98 -15.91
CA ALA A 7 -12.12 -7.76 -14.73
C ALA A 7 -10.60 -7.82 -14.55
N GLY A 8 -10.09 -7.16 -13.50
CA GLY A 8 -8.84 -7.60 -12.88
C GLY A 8 -7.66 -6.63 -12.81
N GLN A 9 -7.76 -5.35 -13.21
CA GLN A 9 -6.65 -4.43 -12.93
C GLN A 9 -6.72 -3.88 -11.50
N SER A 10 -5.77 -4.31 -10.67
CA SER A 10 -5.53 -3.73 -9.35
C SER A 10 -5.20 -2.23 -9.50
N ARG A 11 -5.81 -1.39 -8.66
CA ARG A 11 -5.62 0.07 -8.70
C ARG A 11 -4.39 0.49 -7.89
N ASP A 12 -3.74 1.58 -8.32
CA ASP A 12 -2.62 2.15 -7.57
C ASP A 12 -3.07 2.72 -6.21
N ALA A 13 -2.21 2.57 -5.21
CA ALA A 13 -2.41 3.13 -3.90
C ALA A 13 -2.36 4.67 -3.95
N VAL A 14 -3.26 5.30 -3.23
CA VAL A 14 -3.36 6.77 -3.17
C VAL A 14 -2.46 7.29 -2.06
N GLU A 15 -1.38 7.99 -2.45
CA GLU A 15 -0.50 8.66 -1.51
C GLU A 15 -1.17 9.92 -0.94
N MET A 16 -1.08 10.06 0.39
CA MET A 16 -1.66 11.14 1.16
C MET A 16 -0.56 12.08 1.66
N PRO A 17 -0.80 13.41 1.71
CA PRO A 17 0.16 14.35 2.26
C PRO A 17 0.49 14.03 3.72
N LEU A 18 1.78 14.12 4.08
CA LEU A 18 2.28 13.94 5.45
C LEU A 18 1.80 14.98 6.48
N ALA A 19 1.07 16.01 6.05
CA ALA A 19 0.52 17.07 6.92
C ALA A 19 -0.41 16.49 8.01
N PRO A 20 -0.58 17.18 9.15
CA PRO A 20 -0.50 16.58 10.46
C PRO A 20 -1.71 15.69 10.75
N HIS A 21 -1.61 14.43 10.36
CA HIS A 21 -2.38 13.36 10.96
C HIS A 21 -1.93 13.26 12.43
N ARG A 22 -2.54 14.09 13.30
CA ARG A 22 -2.39 14.04 14.77
C ARG A 22 -3.13 12.83 15.35
N GLY A 23 -3.06 11.69 14.66
CA GLY A 23 -3.68 10.45 15.07
C GLY A 23 -2.73 9.65 15.94
N ASP A 24 -3.30 8.79 16.78
CA ASP A 24 -2.52 7.78 17.48
C ASP A 24 -1.83 6.86 16.46
N HIS A 25 -0.53 6.65 16.63
CA HIS A 25 0.21 5.69 15.84
C HIS A 25 -0.12 4.30 16.36
N ILE A 26 -0.78 3.50 15.53
CA ILE A 26 -1.21 2.15 15.90
C ILE A 26 -0.27 1.14 15.25
N PRO A 27 0.49 0.35 16.03
CA PRO A 27 1.41 -0.63 15.46
C PRO A 27 0.72 -1.64 14.55
N ALA A 28 1.34 -2.00 13.42
CA ALA A 28 0.83 -3.02 12.51
C ALA A 28 1.11 -4.43 13.06
N ARG A 29 0.06 -5.27 13.17
CA ARG A 29 0.18 -6.67 13.61
C ARG A 29 0.71 -7.61 12.52
N HIS A 30 0.32 -7.35 11.28
CA HIS A 30 0.77 -8.07 10.08
C HIS A 30 1.39 -7.05 9.13
N PRO A 31 2.67 -6.68 9.35
CA PRO A 31 3.24 -5.51 8.70
C PRO A 31 3.71 -5.79 7.26
N ALA A 32 4.04 -7.04 6.92
CA ALA A 32 4.42 -7.39 5.56
C ALA A 32 3.23 -7.22 4.62
N CYS A 33 3.42 -6.46 3.55
CA CYS A 33 2.37 -6.19 2.56
C CYS A 33 2.90 -6.18 1.12
N TRP A 34 1.95 -6.23 0.20
CA TRP A 34 2.07 -5.80 -1.17
C TRP A 34 1.40 -4.45 -1.31
N ILE A 35 2.04 -3.51 -2.02
CA ILE A 35 1.45 -2.22 -2.38
C ILE A 35 1.54 -2.02 -3.89
N HIS A 36 0.43 -1.67 -4.53
CA HIS A 36 0.39 -1.41 -5.97
C HIS A 36 0.73 0.05 -6.25
N LEU A 37 1.80 0.31 -6.98
CA LEU A 37 2.29 1.66 -7.30
C LEU A 37 2.78 1.73 -8.73
N ALA A 38 2.38 2.78 -9.46
CA ALA A 38 2.78 3.03 -10.83
C ALA A 38 2.55 1.80 -11.74
N GLY A 39 1.40 1.14 -11.59
CA GLY A 39 1.01 0.00 -12.41
C GLY A 39 1.67 -1.34 -12.04
N GLY A 40 2.25 -1.46 -10.83
CA GLY A 40 2.79 -2.75 -10.40
C GLY A 40 2.92 -2.92 -8.89
N TRP A 41 2.90 -4.19 -8.47
CA TRP A 41 3.08 -4.58 -7.08
C TRP A 41 4.52 -4.41 -6.60
N ARG A 42 4.67 -3.93 -5.37
CA ARG A 42 5.94 -3.74 -4.67
C ARG A 42 5.86 -4.38 -3.28
N ARG A 43 6.96 -4.99 -2.83
CA ARG A 43 7.02 -5.45 -1.44
C ARG A 43 7.07 -4.24 -0.52
N GLY A 44 6.24 -4.27 0.51
CA GLY A 44 6.17 -3.24 1.52
C GLY A 44 6.15 -3.79 2.94
N TRP A 45 6.31 -2.86 3.87
CA TRP A 45 6.20 -3.04 5.30
C TRP A 45 5.41 -1.88 5.89
N ILE A 46 4.24 -2.16 6.45
CA ILE A 46 3.46 -1.18 7.20
C ILE A 46 4.15 -0.99 8.55
N GLN A 47 4.69 0.20 8.76
CA GLN A 47 5.37 0.57 9.99
C GLN A 47 4.37 0.84 11.12
N HIS A 48 3.31 1.58 10.78
CA HIS A 48 2.19 1.85 11.68
C HIS A 48 0.98 2.32 10.86
N TRP A 49 -0.17 2.25 11.51
CA TRP A 49 -1.44 2.78 11.05
C TRP A 49 -1.73 4.12 11.71
N LEU A 50 -2.51 4.95 11.02
CA LEU A 50 -3.14 6.14 11.60
C LEU A 50 -4.62 6.15 11.23
N VAL A 51 -5.43 6.78 12.07
CA VAL A 51 -6.82 7.08 11.74
C VAL A 51 -6.88 8.44 11.05
N GLY A 52 -7.17 8.45 9.75
CA GLY A 52 -7.46 9.65 8.97
C GLY A 52 -8.93 10.05 9.06
N THR A 53 -9.28 11.21 8.50
CA THR A 53 -10.66 11.74 8.50
C THR A 53 -11.65 10.86 7.76
N SER A 54 -11.17 10.09 6.78
CA SER A 54 -11.99 9.32 5.84
C SER A 54 -11.69 7.82 5.89
N GLY A 55 -10.90 7.36 6.86
CA GLY A 55 -10.51 5.95 6.97
C GLY A 55 -9.10 5.77 7.52
N TRP A 56 -8.60 4.55 7.39
CA TRP A 56 -7.27 4.17 7.85
C TRP A 56 -6.20 4.64 6.86
N LEU A 57 -5.07 5.07 7.41
CA LEU A 57 -3.86 5.40 6.67
C LEU A 57 -2.76 4.43 7.08
N ALA A 58 -1.95 4.00 6.11
CA ALA A 58 -0.80 3.14 6.33
C ALA A 58 0.48 3.93 6.05
N TRP A 59 1.39 3.99 7.03
CA TRP A 59 2.75 4.43 6.79
C TRP A 59 3.57 3.24 6.30
N VAL A 60 3.91 3.24 5.01
CA VAL A 60 4.48 2.07 4.33
C VAL A 60 5.91 2.36 3.91
N GLN A 61 6.82 1.48 4.31
CA GLN A 61 8.15 1.33 3.72
C GLN A 61 8.03 0.39 2.51
N TYR A 62 8.56 0.73 1.34
CA TYR A 62 8.45 -0.13 0.16
C TYR A 62 9.71 -0.12 -0.71
N GLU A 63 9.85 -1.18 -1.53
CA GLU A 63 10.95 -1.33 -2.49
C GLU A 63 10.93 -0.20 -3.54
N ASP A 64 12.10 0.40 -3.78
CA ASP A 64 12.24 1.41 -4.82
C ASP A 64 12.03 0.76 -6.20
N PRO A 65 11.15 1.29 -7.07
CA PRO A 65 10.88 0.73 -8.39
C PRO A 65 12.12 0.74 -9.31
N ASP A 66 13.08 1.62 -9.06
CA ASP A 66 14.34 1.71 -9.81
C ASP A 66 15.44 0.84 -9.19
N GLY A 67 15.12 0.01 -8.17
CA GLY A 67 16.08 -0.90 -7.52
C GLY A 67 17.16 -0.20 -6.68
N ARG A 68 16.92 1.03 -6.24
CA ARG A 68 17.86 1.76 -5.38
C ARG A 68 18.01 1.07 -4.02
N PRO A 69 19.18 1.14 -3.38
CA PRO A 69 19.47 0.42 -2.14
C PRO A 69 18.70 0.96 -0.92
N TRP A 70 18.06 2.13 -1.05
CA TRP A 70 17.35 2.77 0.04
C TRP A 70 15.83 2.55 -0.15
N PRO A 71 15.12 2.04 0.86
CA PRO A 71 13.68 1.91 0.79
C PRO A 71 13.02 3.27 0.73
N ARG A 72 11.88 3.35 0.03
CA ARG A 72 11.02 4.55 0.06
C ARG A 72 9.99 4.44 1.15
N PHE A 73 9.48 5.58 1.57
CA PHE A 73 8.41 5.69 2.54
C PHE A 73 7.30 6.58 1.98
N GLY A 74 6.05 6.21 2.25
CA GLY A 74 4.87 6.96 1.85
C GLY A 74 3.69 6.69 2.78
N MET A 75 2.80 7.67 2.88
CA MET A 75 1.55 7.56 3.63
C MET A 75 0.45 7.25 2.63
N PHE A 76 -0.23 6.13 2.76
CA PHE A 76 -1.24 5.71 1.80
C PHE A 76 -2.60 5.55 2.48
N ALA A 77 -3.67 5.93 1.78
CA ALA A 77 -5.00 5.53 2.18
C ALA A 77 -5.10 4.00 2.13
N TYR A 78 -5.62 3.38 3.20
CA TYR A 78 -5.79 1.93 3.21
C TYR A 78 -6.94 1.53 2.27
N ASP A 79 -6.62 0.57 1.42
CA ASP A 79 -7.50 0.00 0.44
C ASP A 79 -7.03 -1.42 0.16
N GLU A 80 -7.89 -2.41 0.33
CA GLU A 80 -7.54 -3.82 0.13
C GLU A 80 -7.26 -4.19 -1.33
N GLU A 81 -7.69 -3.36 -2.28
CA GLU A 81 -7.36 -3.57 -3.69
C GLU A 81 -5.92 -3.16 -4.00
N ALA A 82 -5.40 -2.12 -3.33
CA ALA A 82 -4.08 -1.54 -3.57
C ALA A 82 -3.02 -1.88 -2.51
N VAL A 83 -3.42 -2.26 -1.29
CA VAL A 83 -2.56 -2.64 -0.17
C VAL A 83 -3.06 -3.97 0.41
N ARG A 84 -2.29 -5.05 0.18
CA ARG A 84 -2.68 -6.40 0.60
C ARG A 84 -1.68 -6.99 1.58
N PRO A 85 -2.12 -7.81 2.56
CA PRO A 85 -1.20 -8.60 3.37
C PRO A 85 -0.31 -9.48 2.49
N ARG A 86 0.94 -9.66 2.92
CA ARG A 86 1.90 -10.52 2.22
C ARG A 86 2.45 -11.56 3.17
N GLU A 87 2.35 -12.82 2.78
CA GLU A 87 3.03 -13.92 3.45
C GLU A 87 4.45 -14.12 2.91
N GLU A 88 5.30 -14.77 3.70
CA GLU A 88 6.64 -15.13 3.26
C GLU A 88 6.56 -16.15 2.11
N GLY A 89 7.32 -15.93 1.04
CA GLY A 89 7.31 -16.78 -0.16
C GLY A 89 6.14 -16.54 -1.11
N GLN A 90 5.13 -15.75 -0.74
CA GLN A 90 4.03 -15.38 -1.63
C GLN A 90 4.53 -14.46 -2.76
N GLY A 91 4.10 -14.75 -4.00
CA GLY A 91 4.27 -13.84 -5.14
C GLY A 91 3.38 -12.59 -5.02
N PRO A 92 3.56 -11.59 -5.91
CA PRO A 92 2.63 -10.46 -6.00
C PRO A 92 1.20 -10.96 -6.33
N PRO A 93 0.16 -10.24 -5.91
CA PRO A 93 -1.22 -10.53 -6.32
C PRO A 93 -1.40 -10.42 -7.84
N ASP A 94 -2.40 -11.14 -8.36
CA ASP A 94 -2.84 -11.03 -9.76
C ASP A 94 -3.42 -9.64 -10.10
#